data_AF-A0A212R2P1-F1
#
_entry.id   AF-A0A212R2P1-F1
#
_cell.length_a   1.000
_cell.length_b   1.000
_cell.length_c   1.000
_cell.angle_alpha   90.00
_cell.angle_beta   90.00
_cell.angle_gamma   90.00
#
_symmetry.space_group_name_H-M   'P 1'
#
loop_
_entity.id
_entity.type
_entity.pdbx_description
1 polymer ?
#
loop_
_entity_poly.entity_id
_entity_poly.type
_entity_poly.pdbx_seq_one_letter_code
_entity_poly.pdbx_strand_id
1 'polypeptide(L)'
;MLFPLCLQREAQVEASCARTGQPIRFTISPAGIREIEPVEAVLVLAAPGPGAGIRAAFCQRTVFLASPRLFQPGGPWDPVLALLSLPEAFHLARRLGPYLQWEGGIGCCAAIPDPDL
;
A
#
# COMPACT_ATOMS: atom_id res chain seq x y z
N MET A 1 -1.48 5.27 1.38
CA MET A 1 -2.39 5.45 0.22
C MET A 1 -3.86 5.49 0.64
N LEU A 2 -4.38 4.49 1.37
CA LEU A 2 -5.82 4.35 1.65
C LEU A 2 -6.41 5.35 2.66
N PHE A 3 -5.73 5.62 3.79
CA PHE A 3 -6.33 6.42 4.87
C PHE A 3 -6.84 7.81 4.46
N PRO A 4 -6.14 8.61 3.64
CA PRO A 4 -6.66 9.89 3.15
C PRO A 4 -8.02 9.77 2.44
N LEU A 5 -8.24 8.66 1.72
CA LEU A 5 -9.50 8.35 1.05
C LEU A 5 -10.57 7.94 2.06
N CYS A 6 -10.24 7.08 3.02
CA CYS A 6 -11.20 6.63 4.05
C CYS A 6 -11.62 7.77 4.99
N LEU A 7 -10.67 8.62 5.37
CA LEU A 7 -10.87 9.70 6.33
C LEU A 7 -11.35 11.00 5.68
N GLN A 8 -11.40 11.06 4.35
CA GLN A 8 -11.73 12.26 3.57
C GLN A 8 -10.89 13.47 4.00
N ARG A 9 -9.58 13.24 4.22
CA ARG A 9 -8.63 14.25 4.70
C ARG A 9 -7.32 14.18 3.94
N GLU A 10 -6.67 15.32 3.79
CA GLU A 10 -5.31 15.39 3.27
C GLU A 10 -4.29 14.90 4.30
N ALA A 11 -3.23 14.26 3.83
CA ALA A 11 -2.08 13.86 4.63
C ALA A 11 -0.78 14.21 3.89
N GLN A 12 0.15 14.80 4.62
CA GLN A 12 1.55 14.85 4.25
C GLN A 12 2.21 13.56 4.75
N VAL A 13 2.85 12.83 3.85
CA VAL A 13 3.47 11.54 4.15
C VAL A 13 4.96 11.65 3.96
N GLU A 14 5.70 11.21 4.98
CA GLU A 14 7.13 10.92 4.89
C GLU A 14 7.33 9.42 5.12
N ALA A 15 8.03 8.78 4.20
CA ALA A 15 8.43 7.38 4.25
C ALA A 15 9.94 7.26 4.03
N SER A 16 10.52 6.12 4.37
CA SER A 16 11.92 5.81 4.05
C SER A 16 12.01 4.82 2.91
N CYS A 17 12.92 5.07 1.97
CA CYS A 17 13.30 4.11 0.95
C CYS A 17 13.82 2.83 1.62
N ALA A 18 13.19 1.69 1.34
CA ALA A 18 13.52 0.44 2.03
C ALA A 18 14.89 -0.15 1.65
N ARG A 19 15.56 0.38 0.62
CA ARG A 19 16.95 0.02 0.27
C ARG A 19 17.99 0.97 0.85
N THR A 20 17.75 2.28 0.75
CA THR A 20 18.78 3.30 1.00
C THR A 20 18.54 4.12 2.25
N GLY A 21 17.34 4.03 2.85
CA GLY A 21 16.92 4.89 3.96
C GLY A 21 16.59 6.33 3.57
N GLN A 22 16.85 6.74 2.32
CA GLN A 22 16.53 8.09 1.83
C GLN A 22 15.05 8.43 2.06
N PRO A 23 14.72 9.64 2.54
CA PRO A 23 13.34 10.06 2.72
C PRO A 23 12.60 10.15 1.38
N ILE A 24 11.34 9.77 1.40
CA ILE A 24 10.37 9.89 0.31
C ILE A 24 9.19 10.68 0.88
N ARG A 25 8.90 11.84 0.30
CA ARG A 25 7.83 12.74 0.74
C ARG A 25 6.80 12.91 -0.36
N PHE A 26 5.53 12.99 0.03
CA PHE A 26 4.43 13.30 -0.88
C PHE A 26 3.17 13.72 -0.11
N THR A 27 2.29 14.43 -0.78
CA THR A 27 0.99 14.85 -0.23
C THR A 27 -0.14 14.07 -0.91
N ILE A 28 -1.02 13.44 -0.12
CA ILE A 28 -2.21 12.72 -0.61
C ILE A 28 -3.47 13.38 -0.07
N SER A 29 -4.42 13.67 -0.95
CA SER A 29 -5.78 14.04 -0.60
C SER A 29 -6.79 13.13 -1.31
N PRO A 30 -8.10 13.21 -0.98
CA PRO A 30 -9.14 12.53 -1.76
C PRO A 30 -9.12 12.85 -3.26
N ALA A 31 -8.66 14.05 -3.63
CA ALA A 31 -8.60 14.49 -5.02
C ALA A 31 -7.40 13.90 -5.79
N GLY A 32 -6.29 13.58 -5.12
CA GLY A 32 -5.09 13.13 -5.81
C GLY A 32 -3.84 13.08 -4.93
N ILE A 33 -2.72 12.79 -5.57
CA ILE A 33 -1.38 12.80 -4.99
C ILE A 33 -0.53 13.85 -5.71
N ARG A 34 0.31 14.58 -4.96
CA ARG A 34 1.20 15.65 -5.46
C ARG A 34 2.47 15.76 -4.62
N GLU A 35 3.36 16.68 -5.02
CA GLU A 35 4.58 17.03 -4.27
C GLU A 35 5.48 15.82 -3.98
N ILE A 36 5.60 14.91 -4.95
CA ILE A 36 6.34 13.66 -4.79
C ILE A 36 7.85 13.92 -4.92
N GLU A 37 8.60 13.61 -3.88
CA GLU A 37 10.05 13.71 -3.83
C GLU A 37 10.68 12.45 -3.22
N PRO A 38 11.57 11.73 -3.92
CA PRO A 38 11.94 11.91 -5.33
C PRO A 38 10.79 11.56 -6.27
N VAL A 39 10.74 12.21 -7.44
CA VAL A 39 9.63 12.04 -8.40
C VAL A 39 9.52 10.62 -8.96
N GLU A 40 10.62 9.88 -9.00
CA GLU A 40 10.69 8.50 -9.46
C GLU A 40 10.33 7.48 -8.36
N ALA A 41 9.88 7.93 -7.19
CA ALA A 41 9.53 7.02 -6.11
C ALA A 41 8.42 6.03 -6.54
N VAL A 42 8.59 4.78 -6.12
CA VAL A 42 7.66 3.69 -6.42
C VAL A 42 7.24 2.95 -5.16
N LEU A 43 6.04 2.37 -5.21
CA LEU A 43 5.54 1.38 -4.28
C LEU A 43 5.78 -0.02 -4.87
N VAL A 44 6.50 -0.85 -4.13
CA VAL A 44 6.60 -2.29 -4.40
C VAL A 44 5.36 -2.96 -3.83
N LEU A 45 4.46 -3.43 -4.69
CA LEU A 45 3.27 -4.17 -4.29
C LEU A 45 3.61 -5.66 -4.22
N ALA A 46 3.93 -6.17 -3.03
CA ALA A 46 4.23 -7.58 -2.83
C ALA A 46 2.95 -8.43 -2.96
N ALA A 47 3.08 -9.65 -3.48
CA ALA A 47 2.03 -10.64 -3.32
C ALA A 47 1.91 -11.02 -1.83
N PRO A 48 0.69 -11.35 -1.35
CA PRO A 48 0.53 -11.87 -0.01
C PRO A 48 1.43 -13.10 0.20
N GLY A 49 2.26 -13.04 1.23
CA GLY A 49 3.16 -14.11 1.63
C GLY A 49 2.62 -14.91 2.82
N PRO A 50 3.38 -15.91 3.30
CA PRO A 50 3.04 -16.62 4.52
C PRO A 50 3.12 -15.69 5.74
N GLY A 51 2.24 -15.90 6.72
CA GLY A 51 2.24 -15.14 7.97
C GLY A 51 0.86 -15.02 8.58
N ALA A 52 0.79 -14.88 9.91
CA ALA A 52 -0.48 -14.67 10.61
C ALA A 52 -0.92 -13.20 10.48
N GLY A 53 -2.01 -12.98 9.74
CA GLY A 53 -2.66 -11.68 9.59
C GLY A 53 -2.02 -10.76 8.54
N ILE A 54 -2.77 -9.72 8.16
CA ILE A 54 -2.44 -8.83 7.04
C ILE A 54 -1.09 -8.10 7.20
N ARG A 55 -0.69 -7.78 8.44
CA ARG A 55 0.56 -7.04 8.69
C ARG A 55 1.78 -7.84 8.27
N ALA A 56 1.86 -9.10 8.69
CA ALA A 56 2.97 -9.99 8.39
C ALA A 56 2.90 -10.48 6.93
N ALA A 57 1.72 -10.89 6.48
CA ALA A 57 1.53 -11.45 5.13
C ALA A 57 1.69 -10.40 4.01
N PHE A 58 1.44 -9.11 4.28
CA PHE A 58 1.38 -8.10 3.22
C PHE A 58 2.03 -6.76 3.59
N CYS A 59 1.61 -6.08 4.67
CA CYS A 59 2.01 -4.69 4.92
C CYS A 59 3.52 -4.51 5.10
N GLN A 60 4.20 -5.46 5.76
CA GLN A 60 5.66 -5.41 5.95
C GLN A 60 6.46 -5.68 4.67
N ARG A 61 5.82 -6.30 3.67
CA ARG A 61 6.45 -6.66 2.39
C ARG A 61 6.20 -5.62 1.30
N THR A 62 5.14 -4.82 1.44
CA THR A 62 4.82 -3.71 0.55
C THR A 62 5.57 -2.46 1.00
N VAL A 63 6.55 -2.03 0.22
CA VAL A 63 7.52 -0.98 0.63
C VAL A 63 7.65 0.13 -0.41
N PHE A 64 8.24 1.25 0.00
CA PHE A 64 8.63 2.32 -0.93
C PHE A 64 10.10 2.19 -1.35
N LEU A 65 10.37 2.56 -2.60
CA LEU A 65 11.72 2.74 -3.13
C LEU A 65 11.83 4.15 -3.74
N ALA A 66 12.98 4.78 -3.56
CA ALA A 66 13.27 6.11 -4.12
C ALA A 66 13.35 6.10 -5.66
N SER A 67 13.53 4.94 -6.27
CA SER A 67 13.56 4.74 -7.72
C SER A 67 13.25 3.29 -8.05
N PRO A 68 12.58 2.98 -9.18
CA PRO A 68 12.40 1.60 -9.63
C PRO A 68 13.73 0.87 -9.85
N ARG A 69 14.83 1.60 -10.12
CA ARG A 69 16.17 1.03 -10.30
C ARG A 69 16.73 0.35 -9.05
N LEU A 70 16.17 0.65 -7.87
CA LEU A 70 16.55 0.02 -6.60
C LEU A 70 15.83 -1.32 -6.38
N PHE A 71 14.90 -1.68 -7.26
CA PHE A 71 14.26 -2.98 -7.21
C PHE A 71 15.19 -4.06 -7.77
N GLN A 72 15.22 -5.21 -7.10
CA GLN A 72 15.98 -6.38 -7.52
C GLN A 72 15.05 -7.61 -7.45
N PRO A 73 14.78 -8.27 -8.60
CA PRO A 73 14.11 -9.56 -8.62
C PRO A 73 14.90 -10.62 -7.82
N GLY A 74 14.18 -11.59 -7.27
CA GLY A 74 14.69 -12.58 -6.32
C GLY A 74 14.95 -12.02 -4.92
N GLY A 75 14.58 -10.76 -4.67
CA GLY A 75 14.84 -10.05 -3.42
C GLY A 75 13.87 -10.39 -2.28
N PRO A 76 14.01 -9.71 -1.13
CA PRO A 76 13.20 -9.97 0.07
C PRO A 76 11.69 -9.69 -0.06
N TRP A 77 11.26 -9.01 -1.13
CA TRP A 77 9.84 -8.68 -1.35
C TRP A 77 9.15 -9.58 -2.36
N ASP A 78 9.89 -10.53 -2.94
CA ASP A 78 9.33 -11.44 -3.93
C ASP A 78 8.44 -12.53 -3.29
N PRO A 79 7.38 -12.96 -3.99
CA PRO A 79 6.96 -12.46 -5.30
C PRO A 79 6.29 -11.08 -5.22
N VAL A 80 6.53 -10.26 -6.25
CA VAL A 80 5.94 -8.92 -6.42
C VAL A 80 4.84 -8.97 -7.48
N LEU A 81 3.71 -8.35 -7.20
CA LEU A 81 2.59 -8.21 -8.15
C LEU A 81 2.83 -7.07 -9.13
N ALA A 82 3.37 -5.95 -8.64
CA ALA A 82 3.68 -4.79 -9.46
C ALA A 82 4.69 -3.85 -8.78
N LEU A 83 5.43 -3.10 -9.59
CA LEU A 83 6.07 -1.86 -9.19
C LEU A 83 5.19 -0.72 -9.69
N LEU A 84 4.65 0.07 -8.78
CA LEU A 84 3.74 1.16 -9.12
C LEU A 84 4.41 2.50 -8.83
N SER A 85 4.33 3.45 -9.75
CA SER A 85 4.53 4.86 -9.38
C SER A 85 3.54 5.27 -8.29
N LEU A 86 3.86 6.29 -7.50
CA LEU A 86 2.94 6.74 -6.44
C LEU A 86 1.56 7.18 -6.97
N PRO A 87 1.44 7.83 -8.16
CA PRO A 87 0.15 8.06 -8.81
C PRO A 87 -0.63 6.78 -9.13
N GLU A 88 0.02 5.75 -9.69
CA GLU A 88 -0.63 4.46 -9.97
C GLU A 88 -1.08 3.76 -8.69
N ALA A 89 -0.26 3.80 -7.64
CA ALA A 89 -0.61 3.26 -6.33
C ALA A 89 -1.81 3.99 -5.71
N PHE A 90 -1.92 5.31 -5.88
CA PHE A 90 -3.10 6.08 -5.49
C PHE A 90 -4.34 5.66 -6.28
N HIS A 91 -4.23 5.51 -7.60
CA HIS A 91 -5.35 5.03 -8.43
C HIS A 91 -5.82 3.63 -8.02
N LEU A 92 -4.90 2.72 -7.71
CA LEU A 92 -5.23 1.41 -7.17
C LEU A 92 -5.97 1.53 -5.84
N ALA A 93 -5.45 2.32 -4.89
CA ALA A 93 -6.11 2.54 -3.60
C ALA A 93 -7.53 3.11 -3.75
N ARG A 94 -7.75 4.02 -4.71
CA ARG A 94 -9.08 4.59 -4.99
C ARG A 94 -10.06 3.55 -5.53
N ARG A 95 -9.59 2.60 -6.35
CA ARG A 95 -10.42 1.47 -6.82
C ARG A 95 -10.74 0.48 -5.70
N LEU A 96 -9.81 0.30 -4.75
CA LEU A 96 -9.98 -0.61 -3.61
C LEU A 96 -10.82 0.00 -2.48
N GLY A 97 -10.85 1.31 -2.33
CA GLY A 97 -11.55 2.02 -1.24
C GLY A 97 -12.98 1.54 -0.96
N PRO A 98 -13.84 1.34 -1.98
CA PRO A 98 -15.20 0.81 -1.77
C PRO A 98 -15.26 -0.60 -1.17
N TYR A 99 -14.23 -1.43 -1.36
CA TYR A 99 -14.17 -2.80 -0.82
C TYR A 99 -13.53 -2.86 0.56
N LEU A 100 -12.91 -1.76 1.00
CA LEU A 100 -12.22 -1.64 2.29
C LEU A 100 -13.04 -0.77 3.25
N GLN A 101 -14.36 -0.85 3.12
CA GLN A 101 -15.28 -0.17 4.02
C GLN A 101 -15.16 -0.79 5.41
N TRP A 102 -14.79 0.06 6.36
CA TRP A 102 -14.90 -0.28 7.76
C TRP A 102 -16.38 -0.25 8.12
N GLU A 103 -17.03 -1.42 8.11
CA GLU A 103 -18.29 -1.59 8.83
C GLU A 103 -17.96 -1.49 10.31
N GLY A 104 -18.29 -0.35 10.92
CA GLY A 104 -17.87 0.04 12.27
C GLY A 104 -18.27 -0.94 13.37
N GLY A 105 -17.49 -2.02 13.54
CA GLY A 105 -17.69 -3.03 14.57
C GLY A 105 -16.37 -3.64 15.04
N ILE A 106 -16.26 -3.81 16.35
CA ILE A 106 -15.27 -4.70 16.96
C ILE A 106 -15.71 -6.13 16.57
N GLY A 107 -15.19 -6.67 15.47
CA GLY A 107 -15.65 -7.95 14.93
C GLY A 107 -14.48 -8.84 14.54
N CYS A 108 -14.31 -9.93 15.29
CA CYS A 108 -13.55 -11.09 14.82
C CYS A 108 -14.05 -11.50 13.43
N CYS A 109 -13.14 -11.87 12.52
CA CYS A 109 -13.48 -12.59 11.31
C CYS A 109 -14.06 -13.96 11.70
N ALA A 110 -15.38 -14.09 11.84
CA ALA A 110 -16.04 -15.36 11.68
C ALA A 110 -16.32 -15.53 10.19
N ALA A 111 -15.82 -16.62 9.59
CA ALA A 111 -16.34 -17.07 8.32
C ALA A 111 -17.84 -17.34 8.50
N ILE A 112 -18.69 -16.70 7.72
CA ILE A 112 -20.10 -17.09 7.64
C ILE A 112 -20.10 -18.40 6.83
N PRO A 113 -20.48 -19.56 7.41
CA PRO A 113 -20.71 -20.75 6.62
C PRO A 113 -21.94 -20.51 5.75
N ASP A 114 -21.82 -20.81 4.47
CA ASP A 114 -22.95 -20.88 3.54
C ASP A 114 -23.95 -21.93 4.06
N PRO A 115 -25.25 -21.60 4.24
CA PRO A 115 -26.25 -22.60 4.61
C PRO A 115 -26.61 -23.57 3.45
N ASP A 116 -26.09 -23.33 2.23
CA ASP A 116 -26.37 -24.15 1.05
C ASP A 116 -25.15 -24.92 0.49
N LEU A 117 -24.15 -25.25 1.34
CA LEU A 117 -23.10 -26.23 1.01
C LEU A 117 -22.93 -27.34 2.05
#